data_AF-A0A8D4VQT9-F1
#
_entry.id   AF-A0A8D4VQT9-F1
#
_cell.length_a   1.000
_cell.length_b   1.000
_cell.length_c   1.000
_cell.angle_alpha   90.00
_cell.angle_beta   90.00
_cell.angle_gamma   90.00
#
_symmetry.space_group_name_H-M   'P 1'
#
loop_
_entity.id
_entity.type
_entity.pdbx_description
1 polymer ?
#
loop_
_entity_poly.entity_id
_entity_poly.type
_entity_poly.pdbx_seq_one_letter_code
_entity_poly.pdbx_strand_id
1 'polypeptide(L)' 'MSSKCLKLDLLKTFLGNFEHTLDNKPNGQSMYTFTNGLVLNVYETGSVVFQGSETDGTLAKQIRAFIDSVNAPFLK' A
#
# COMPACT_ATOMS: atom_id res chain seq x y z
N MET A 1 -6.81 -9.31 3.35
CA MET A 1 -6.60 -9.56 1.91
C MET A 1 -5.26 -8.96 1.50
N SER A 2 -4.49 -9.65 0.65
CA SER A 2 -3.19 -9.18 0.14
C SER A 2 -3.27 -8.87 -1.36
N SER A 3 -2.73 -7.72 -1.76
CA SER A 3 -2.53 -7.32 -3.16
C SER A 3 -1.05 -7.45 -3.52
N LYS A 4 -0.75 -7.66 -4.81
CA LYS A 4 0.64 -7.62 -5.32
C LYS A 4 0.88 -6.28 -5.99
N CYS A 5 1.95 -5.57 -5.65
CA CYS A 5 2.40 -4.36 -6.34
C CYS A 5 3.78 -4.60 -6.98
N LEU A 6 3.89 -4.36 -8.29
CA LEU A 6 5.10 -4.56 -9.07
C LEU A 6 6.00 -3.31 -9.09
N LYS A 7 5.45 -2.15 -8.73
CA LYS A 7 6.11 -0.84 -8.78
C LYS A 7 6.14 -0.22 -7.39
N LEU A 8 6.91 -0.82 -6.48
CA LEU A 8 6.95 -0.44 -5.06
C LEU A 8 7.35 1.01 -4.82
N ASP A 9 8.31 1.56 -5.57
CA ASP A 9 8.74 2.96 -5.38
C ASP A 9 7.62 3.96 -5.69
N LEU A 10 6.81 3.67 -6.71
CA LEU A 10 5.62 4.46 -7.04
C LEU A 10 4.57 4.36 -5.95
N LEU A 11 4.36 3.15 -5.40
CA LEU A 11 3.45 2.95 -4.27
C LEU A 11 3.92 3.74 -3.05
N LYS A 12 5.19 3.60 -2.63
CA LYS A 12 5.75 4.32 -1.48
C LYS A 12 5.64 5.84 -1.65
N THR A 13 5.91 6.35 -2.85
CA THR A 13 5.73 7.77 -3.20
C THR A 13 4.27 8.20 -3.08
N PHE A 14 3.34 7.39 -3.61
CA PHE A 14 1.90 7.65 -3.50
C PHE A 14 1.44 7.71 -2.05
N LEU A 15 1.84 6.73 -1.22
CA LEU A 15 1.52 6.68 0.22
C LEU A 15 2.09 7.87 0.99
N GLY A 16 3.22 8.42 0.52
CA GLY A 16 3.84 9.64 1.04
C GLY A 16 2.95 10.89 1.03
N ASN A 17 1.88 10.90 0.21
CA ASN A 17 0.96 12.04 0.12
C ASN A 17 -0.14 12.04 1.19
N PHE A 18 -0.21 10.99 2.02
CA PHE A 18 -1.20 10.87 3.08
C PHE A 18 -0.52 11.00 4.44
N GLU A 19 -1.23 11.54 5.42
CA GLU A 19 -0.73 11.54 6.80
C GLU A 19 -0.69 10.11 7.35
N HIS A 20 0.49 9.67 7.77
CA HIS A 20 0.72 8.33 8.30
C HIS A 20 1.92 8.30 9.24
N THR A 21 2.00 7.24 10.03
CA THR A 21 3.24 6.81 10.67
C THR A 21 3.83 5.64 9.91
N LEU A 22 5.16 5.59 9.82
CA LEU A 22 5.90 4.54 9.12
C LEU A 22 6.84 3.83 10.10
N ASP A 23 6.71 2.51 10.18
CA ASP A 23 7.59 1.64 10.96
C ASP A 23 8.22 0.59 10.02
N ASN A 24 9.55 0.54 9.99
CA ASN A 24 10.31 -0.40 9.17
C ASN A 24 10.78 -1.57 10.01
N LYS A 25 10.31 -2.77 9.69
CA LYS A 25 10.63 -4.01 10.39
C LYS A 25 11.82 -4.73 9.75
N PRO A 26 12.63 -5.50 10.51
CA PRO A 26 13.82 -6.19 10.00
C PRO A 26 13.57 -7.24 8.91
N ASN A 27 12.32 -7.67 8.72
CA ASN A 27 11.90 -8.67 7.72
C ASN A 27 11.59 -8.05 6.34
N GLY A 28 12.01 -6.81 6.07
CA GLY A 28 11.73 -6.11 4.81
C GLY A 28 10.28 -5.65 4.69
N GLN A 29 9.60 -5.42 5.82
CA GLN A 29 8.23 -4.91 5.88
C GLN A 29 8.24 -3.42 6.28
N SER A 30 7.62 -2.59 5.47
CA SER A 30 7.25 -1.21 5.80
C SER A 30 5.78 -1.18 6.22
N MET A 31 5.51 -0.87 7.49
CA MET A 31 4.17 -0.78 8.05
C MET A 31 3.73 0.68 8.11
N TYR A 32 2.71 1.02 7.34
CA TYR A 32 2.07 2.33 7.31
C TYR A 32 0.81 2.29 8.17
N THR A 33 0.68 3.20 9.14
CA THR A 33 -0.55 3.37 9.93
C THR A 33 -1.14 4.74 9.64
N PHE A 34 -2.34 4.76 9.06
CA PHE A 34 -3.06 5.97 8.67
C PHE A 34 -4.01 6.43 9.79
N THR A 35 -4.29 7.72 9.84
CA THR A 35 -5.13 8.35 10.87
C THR A 35 -6.58 7.84 10.87
N ASN A 36 -7.06 7.32 9.74
CA ASN A 36 -8.40 6.73 9.63
C ASN A 36 -8.50 5.31 10.22
N GLY A 37 -7.40 4.70 10.67
CA GLY A 37 -7.40 3.33 11.20
C GLY A 37 -7.10 2.25 10.14
N LEU A 38 -6.72 2.64 8.92
CA LEU A 38 -6.12 1.72 7.95
C LEU A 38 -4.67 1.45 8.33
N VAL A 39 -4.27 0.18 8.25
CA VAL A 39 -2.87 -0.26 8.36
C VAL A 39 -2.48 -0.96 7.07
N LEU A 40 -1.37 -0.56 6.47
CA LEU A 40 -0.86 -1.14 5.22
C LEU A 40 0.55 -1.69 5.45
N ASN A 41 0.73 -2.98 5.20
CA ASN A 41 2.03 -3.62 5.27
C ASN A 41 2.56 -3.86 3.86
N VAL A 42 3.66 -3.19 3.52
CA VAL A 42 4.30 -3.29 2.21
C VAL A 42 5.60 -4.06 2.38
N TYR A 43 5.71 -5.21 1.73
CA TYR A 43 6.91 -6.04 1.75
C TYR A 43 7.74 -5.77 0.49
N GLU A 44 9.07 -5.83 0.62
CA GLU A 44 10.01 -5.70 -0.51
C GLU A 44 9.76 -6.72 -1.63
N THR A 45 9.13 -7.86 -1.30
CA THR A 45 8.70 -8.85 -2.29
C THR A 45 7.54 -8.38 -3.17
N GLY A 46 6.96 -7.20 -2.91
CA GLY A 46 5.79 -6.67 -3.62
C GLY A 46 4.45 -7.06 -2.99
N SER A 47 4.44 -7.83 -1.90
CA SER A 47 3.19 -8.13 -1.19
C SER A 47 2.71 -6.89 -0.43
N VAL A 48 1.42 -6.60 -0.52
CA VAL A 48 0.76 -5.48 0.17
C VAL A 48 -0.43 -6.02 0.95
N VAL A 49 -0.41 -5.93 2.27
CA VAL A 49 -1.47 -6.46 3.15
C VAL A 49 -2.22 -5.31 3.80
N PHE A 50 -3.54 -5.29 3.59
CA PHE A 50 -4.45 -4.33 4.21
C PHE A 50 -4.97 -4.90 5.53
N GLN A 51 -4.84 -4.14 6.61
CA GLN A 51 -5.25 -4.46 7.98
C GLN A 51 -5.91 -3.24 8.66
N GLY A 52 -6.41 -3.41 9.88
CA GLY A 52 -7.10 -2.37 10.63
C GLY A 52 -8.61 -2.35 10.38
N SER A 53 -9.28 -1.28 10.82
CA SER A 53 -10.74 -1.13 10.72
C SER A 53 -11.21 -0.62 9.35
N GLU A 54 -10.34 0.06 8.61
CA GLU A 54 -10.69 0.74 7.34
C GLU A 54 -10.20 -0.01 6.09
N THR A 55 -10.14 -1.34 6.12
CA THR A 55 -9.64 -2.14 4.98
C THR A 55 -10.49 -2.02 3.72
N ASP A 56 -11.75 -1.61 3.82
CA ASP A 56 -12.65 -1.41 2.68
C ASP A 56 -13.15 0.04 2.57
N GLY A 57 -12.52 0.94 3.33
CA GLY A 57 -12.75 2.38 3.27
C GLY A 57 -12.22 3.01 1.97
N THR A 58 -12.51 4.29 1.80
CA THR A 58 -12.17 5.06 0.59
C THR A 58 -10.67 5.03 0.29
N LEU A 59 -9.82 5.24 1.30
CA LEU A 59 -8.36 5.21 1.13
C LEU A 59 -7.86 3.83 0.69
N ALA A 60 -8.37 2.76 1.29
CA ALA A 60 -7.98 1.40 0.91
C ALA A 60 -8.36 1.10 -0.55
N LYS A 61 -9.55 1.53 -1.00
CA LYS A 61 -9.97 1.40 -2.41
C LYS A 61 -9.10 2.22 -3.35
N GLN A 62 -8.71 3.44 -2.98
CA GLN A 62 -7.79 4.27 -3.76
C GLN A 62 -6.42 3.61 -3.92
N ILE A 63 -5.86 3.05 -2.83
CA ILE A 63 -4.58 2.34 -2.88
C ILE A 63 -4.68 1.10 -3.77
N ARG A 64 -5.76 0.32 -3.69
CA ARG A 64 -5.98 -0.84 -4.58
C ARG A 64 -6.02 -0.42 -6.05
N ALA A 65 -6.83 0.59 -6.37
CA ALA A 65 -6.93 1.11 -7.73
C ALA A 65 -5.59 1.64 -8.26
N PHE A 66 -4.80 2.30 -7.39
CA PHE A 66 -3.44 2.73 -7.74
C PHE A 66 -2.54 1.53 -8.06
N ILE A 67 -2.54 0.50 -7.21
CA ILE A 67 -1.76 -0.73 -7.42
C ILE A 67 -2.13 -1.37 -8.76
N ASP A 68 -3.43 -1.48 -9.05
CA ASP A 68 -3.90 -2.06 -10.31
C ASP A 68 -3.45 -1.22 -11.52
N SER A 69 -3.51 0.11 -11.41
CA SER A 69 -3.07 1.03 -12.46
C SER A 69 -1.57 0.94 -12.74
N VAL A 70 -0.72 0.86 -11.71
CA VAL A 70 0.74 0.78 -11.92
C VAL A 70 1.21 -0.63 -12.32
N ASN A 71 0.38 -1.65 -12.05
CA ASN A 71 0.62 -3.02 -12.49
C ASN A 71 0.14 -3.27 -13.93
N ALA A 72 -0.80 -2.46 -14.43
CA ALA A 72 -1.37 -2.65 -15.76
C ALA A 72 -0.25 -2.68 -16.82
N PRO A 73 -0.22 -3.69 -17.71
CA PRO A 73 0.69 -3.66 -18.83
C PRO A 73 0.39 -2.43 -19.70
N PHE A 74 1.43 -1.71 -20.11
CA PHE A 74 1.29 -0.67 -21.14
C PHE A 74 0.87 -1.35 -22.45
N LEU A 75 -0.43 -1.50 -22.67
CA LEU A 75 -0.98 -1.77 -24.00
C LEU A 75 -0.82 -0.46 -24.78
N LYS A 76 0.24 -0.41 -25.60
CA LYS A 76 0.37 0.56 -26.69
C LYS A 76 -0.35 0.04 -27.92
#